data_AF-A0A523RWN7-F1
#
_entry.id   AF-A0A523RWN7-F1
#
_cell.length_a   1.000
_cell.length_b   1.000
_cell.length_c   1.000
_cell.angle_alpha   90.00
_cell.angle_beta   90.00
_cell.angle_gamma   90.00
#
_symmetry.space_group_name_H-M   'P 1'
#
loop_
_entity.id
_entity.type
_entity.pdbx_description
1 polymer ?
#
loop_
_entity_poly.entity_id
_entity_poly.type
_entity_poly.pdbx_seq_one_letter_code
_entity_poly.pdbx_strand_id
1 'polypeptide(L)' 'MDGAKLGSDCVIVAGSVVTDGTVIPDGSLVLGIPGKIVKEVSDMMKKAFTAGAELYVELSKQHKSSESGKPE' A
#
# COMPACT_ATOMS: atom_id res chain seq x y z
N MET A 1 6.91 16.00 -0.64
CA MET A 1 5.96 14.88 -0.40
C MET A 1 4.79 15.36 0.47
N ASP A 2 4.85 16.60 0.94
CA ASP A 2 3.84 17.27 1.72
C ASP A 2 2.59 17.49 0.86
N GLY A 3 1.42 17.43 1.50
CA GLY A 3 0.14 17.69 0.84
C GLY A 3 -0.32 16.65 -0.20
N ALA A 4 0.37 15.53 -0.39
CA ALA A 4 -0.13 14.46 -1.26
C ALA A 4 -1.38 13.81 -0.65
N LYS A 5 -2.43 13.66 -1.46
CA LYS A 5 -3.71 13.04 -1.06
C LYS A 5 -3.96 11.80 -1.90
N LEU A 6 -4.02 10.64 -1.25
CA LEU A 6 -4.39 9.38 -1.89
C LEU A 6 -5.82 9.02 -1.49
N GLY A 7 -6.63 8.64 -2.47
CA GLY A 7 -7.91 7.99 -2.24
C GLY A 7 -7.76 6.54 -1.74
N SER A 8 -8.89 5.90 -1.51
CA SER A 8 -9.02 4.52 -1.08
C SER A 8 -8.55 3.56 -2.17
N ASP A 9 -8.08 2.36 -1.81
CA ASP A 9 -7.69 1.30 -2.76
C ASP A 9 -6.62 1.70 -3.80
N CYS A 10 -5.83 2.75 -3.53
CA CYS A 10 -4.73 3.15 -4.39
C CYS A 10 -3.54 2.20 -4.26
N VAL A 11 -2.89 1.88 -5.38
CA VAL A 11 -1.70 1.04 -5.42
C VAL A 11 -0.54 1.84 -5.99
N ILE A 12 0.49 2.04 -5.17
CA ILE A 12 1.74 2.69 -5.60
C ILE A 12 2.77 1.59 -5.82
N VAL A 13 3.23 1.45 -7.07
CA VAL A 13 4.17 0.37 -7.41
C VAL A 13 5.57 0.70 -6.90
N ALA A 14 6.31 -0.34 -6.52
CA ALA A 14 7.70 -0.22 -6.08
C ALA A 14 8.55 0.61 -7.06
N GLY A 15 9.35 1.52 -6.51
CA GLY A 15 10.16 2.45 -7.30
C GLY A 15 9.41 3.68 -7.82
N SER A 16 8.18 3.93 -7.37
CA SER A 16 7.45 5.16 -7.70
C SER A 16 7.67 6.27 -6.66
N VAL A 17 7.67 7.53 -7.10
CA VAL A 17 7.83 8.70 -6.22
C VAL A 17 6.64 9.64 -6.40
N VAL A 18 5.82 9.77 -5.36
CA VAL A 18 4.69 10.70 -5.35
C VAL A 18 5.19 12.10 -4.99
N THR A 19 4.95 13.05 -5.90
CA THR A 19 5.37 14.45 -5.74
C THR A 19 4.44 15.23 -4.82
N ASP A 20 4.91 16.40 -4.36
CA ASP A 20 4.15 17.33 -3.53
C ASP A 20 2.83 17.74 -4.19
N GLY A 21 1.76 17.87 -3.40
CA GLY A 21 0.45 18.30 -3.89
C GLY A 21 -0.27 17.32 -4.85
N THR A 22 0.26 16.10 -5.04
CA THR A 22 -0.36 15.11 -5.93
C THR A 22 -1.67 14.60 -5.33
N VAL A 23 -2.77 14.71 -6.07
CA VAL A 23 -4.07 14.15 -5.70
C VAL A 23 -4.34 12.92 -6.56
N ILE A 24 -4.38 11.75 -5.91
CA ILE A 24 -4.59 10.46 -6.55
C ILE A 24 -6.02 10.01 -6.22
N PRO A 25 -6.91 9.81 -7.21
CA PRO A 25 -8.28 9.36 -6.97
C PRO A 25 -8.32 7.89 -6.55
N ASP A 26 -9.43 7.50 -5.93
CA ASP A 26 -9.65 6.13 -5.44
C ASP A 26 -9.41 5.07 -6.52
N GLY A 27 -8.82 3.95 -6.14
CA GLY A 27 -8.56 2.83 -7.04
C GLY A 27 -7.52 3.13 -8.12
N SER A 28 -6.61 4.10 -7.94
CA SER A 28 -5.57 4.41 -8.94
C SER A 28 -4.31 3.58 -8.77
N LEU A 29 -3.73 3.16 -9.90
CA LEU A 29 -2.39 2.57 -9.96
C LEU A 29 -1.37 3.62 -10.40
N VAL A 30 -0.35 3.85 -9.57
CA VAL A 30 0.70 4.84 -9.81
C VAL A 30 2.05 4.17 -10.05
N LEU A 31 2.75 4.64 -11.09
CA LEU A 31 4.04 4.13 -11.53
C LEU A 31 5.03 5.28 -11.82
N GLY A 32 6.29 5.05 -11.48
CA GLY A 32 7.44 5.82 -11.98
C GLY A 32 7.86 7.01 -11.12
N ILE A 33 8.85 7.75 -11.61
CA ILE A 33 9.45 8.92 -10.95
C ILE A 33 9.51 10.07 -11.98
N PRO A 34 8.70 11.14 -11.85
CA PRO A 34 7.62 11.32 -10.88
C PRO A 34 6.44 10.35 -11.15
N GLY A 35 5.79 9.91 -10.08
CA GLY A 35 4.71 8.93 -10.11
C GLY A 35 3.49 9.47 -10.86
N LYS A 36 3.09 8.76 -11.91
CA LYS A 36 1.89 9.07 -12.70
C LYS A 36 0.84 7.98 -12.56
N ILE A 37 -0.43 8.39 -12.57
CA ILE A 37 -1.56 7.45 -12.65
C ILE A 37 -1.55 6.84 -14.05
N VAL A 38 -1.42 5.53 -14.12
CA VAL A 38 -1.34 4.80 -15.40
C VAL A 38 -2.63 4.08 -15.76
N LYS A 39 -3.40 3.65 -14.76
CA LYS A 39 -4.66 2.91 -14.90
C LYS A 39 -5.35 2.79 -13.56
N GLU A 40 -6.57 2.28 -13.56
CA GLU A 40 -7.26 1.83 -12.36
C GLU A 40 -6.77 0.45 -11.90
N VAL A 41 -6.85 0.25 -10.59
CA VAL A 41 -6.59 -1.01 -9.91
C VAL A 41 -7.75 -1.95 -10.18
N SER A 42 -7.46 -3.13 -10.74
CA SER A 42 -8.48 -4.13 -11.02
C SER A 42 -9.06 -4.70 -9.73
N ASP A 43 -10.31 -5.17 -9.77
CA ASP A 43 -10.96 -5.79 -8.61
C ASP A 43 -10.21 -7.00 -8.07
N MET A 44 -9.57 -7.77 -8.96
CA MET A 44 -8.72 -8.89 -8.57
C MET A 44 -7.52 -8.42 -7.74
N MET A 45 -6.90 -7.31 -8.14
CA MET A 45 -5.77 -6.73 -7.42
C MET A 45 -6.20 -6.16 -6.08
N LYS A 46 -7.34 -5.44 -6.00
CA LYS A 46 -7.91 -4.95 -4.73
C LYS A 46 -8.14 -6.08 -3.73
N LYS A 47 -8.73 -7.20 -4.18
CA LYS A 47 -8.95 -8.40 -3.36
C LYS A 47 -7.63 -9.01 -2.88
N ALA A 48 -6.63 -9.12 -3.75
CA ALA A 48 -5.32 -9.66 -3.38
C ALA A 48 -4.62 -8.81 -2.31
N PHE A 49 -4.68 -7.47 -2.44
CA PHE A 49 -4.13 -6.56 -1.43
C PHE A 49 -4.87 -6.62 -0.11
N THR A 50 -6.20 -6.71 -0.14
CA THR A 50 -7.02 -6.86 1.08
C THR A 50 -6.68 -8.16 1.82
N ALA A 51 -6.67 -9.29 1.11
CA ALA A 51 -6.31 -10.58 1.70
C ALA A 51 -4.87 -10.59 2.24
N GLY A 52 -3.93 -9.94 1.53
CA GLY A 52 -2.57 -9.77 2.01
C GLY A 52 -2.50 -8.95 3.30
N ALA A 53 -3.24 -7.84 3.38
CA ALA A 53 -3.30 -7.00 4.59
C ALA A 53 -3.88 -7.78 5.78
N GLU A 54 -4.95 -8.55 5.58
CA GLU A 54 -5.54 -9.42 6.61
C GLU A 54 -4.52 -10.45 7.13
N LEU A 55 -3.77 -11.08 6.23
CA LEU A 55 -2.71 -12.01 6.58
C LEU A 55 -1.60 -11.33 7.41
N TYR A 56 -1.18 -10.13 7.03
CA TYR A 56 -0.19 -9.37 7.79
C TYR A 56 -0.67 -8.99 9.19
N VAL A 57 -1.96 -8.68 9.35
CA VAL A 57 -2.57 -8.43 10.67
C VAL A 57 -2.54 -9.69 11.53
N GLU A 58 -2.88 -10.86 10.97
CA GLU A 58 -2.80 -12.15 11.68
C GLU A 58 -1.36 -12.46 12.10
N LEU A 59 -0.41 -12.36 11.17
CA LEU A 59 1.01 -12.57 11.45
C LEU A 59 1.54 -11.60 12.52
N SER A 60 1.11 -10.33 12.49
CA SER A 60 1.47 -9.34 13.50
C SER A 60 0.99 -9.76 14.89
N LYS A 61 -0.24 -10.29 15.03
CA LYS A 61 -0.74 -10.81 16.30
C LYS A 61 0.06 -12.01 16.78
N GLN A 62 0.39 -12.94 15.88
CA GLN A 62 1.19 -14.12 16.20
C GLN A 62 2.60 -13.73 16.67
N HIS A 63 3.26 -12.82 15.96
CA HIS A 63 4.58 -12.32 16.34
C HIS A 63 4.54 -11.55 17.66
N LYS A 64 3.54 -10.68 17.87
CA LYS A 64 3.34 -9.98 19.14
C LYS A 64 3.09 -10.93 20.32
N SER A 65 2.47 -12.08 20.05
CA SER A 65 2.25 -13.14 21.05
C SER A 65 3.49 -14.02 21.27
N SER A 66 4.34 -14.15 20.25
CA SER A 66 5.59 -14.91 20.27
C SER A 66 6.79 -14.09 20.80
N GLU A 67 6.66 -12.76 20.90
CA GLU A 67 7.66 -11.85 21.46
C GLU A 67 7.75 -11.89 23.00
N SER A 68 7.49 -13.05 23.60
CA SER A 68 7.88 -13.39 24.98
C SER A 68 9.21 -14.15 25.05
N GLY A 69 10.00 -14.21 23.98
CA GLY A 69 11.32 -14.81 24.04
C GLY A 69 12.16 -14.61 22.79
N LYS A 70 13.04 -13.62 22.81
CA LYS A 70 14.28 -13.65 22.03
C LYS A 70 15.45 -13.36 22.98
N PRO A 71 16.18 -14.36 23.49
CA PRO A 71 17.57 -14.14 23.86
C PRO A 71 18.41 -14.04 22.58
N GLU A 72 19.51 -13.32 22.71
CA GLU A 72 20.50 -12.94 21.68
C GLU A 72 21.07 -14.13 20.90
#